data_AF-A0A433D0I3-F1
#
_entry.id   AF-A0A433D0I3-F1
#
_cell.length_a   1.000
_cell.length_b   1.000
_cell.length_c   1.000
_cell.angle_alpha   90.00
_cell.angle_beta   90.00
_cell.angle_gamma   90.00
#
_symmetry.space_group_name_H-M   'P 1'
#
loop_
_entity.id
_entity.type
_entity.pdbx_description
1 polymer ?
#
loop_
_entity_poly.entity_id
_entity_poly.type
_entity_poly.pdbx_seq_one_letter_code
_entity_poly.pdbx_strand_id
1 'polypeptide(L)'
;MYWIPKEGERDEDNAGRSLSLTGNKTEAMKSPDGTIIAMVSKSTFDKCQMEGTCLLADGTLANLANSKDYFKVVDRKAMPMGEGSKQNPLRLFTSVASNDLPYGTTIVVSELKNRRLPNGKIHNGCVRVEDGGWSFGGRFCLVIKF
;
A
#
# COMPACT_ATOMS: atom_id res chain seq x y z
N MET A 1 9.80 0.07 11.30
CA MET A 1 9.55 -0.09 9.86
C MET A 1 8.04 -0.17 9.71
N TYR A 2 7.43 0.90 9.20
CA TYR A 2 6.06 0.81 8.73
C TYR A 2 6.10 0.07 7.40
N TRP A 3 5.14 -0.81 7.21
CA TRP A 3 5.03 -1.61 5.99
C TRP A 3 4.13 -0.97 4.92
N ILE A 4 3.63 0.22 5.25
CA ILE A 4 3.01 1.19 4.35
C ILE A 4 3.95 2.40 4.26
N PRO A 5 4.09 3.03 3.08
CA PRO A 5 4.83 4.28 2.93
C PRO A 5 4.37 5.30 3.97
N LYS A 6 5.33 5.96 4.59
CA LYS A 6 5.05 6.96 5.63
C LYS A 6 5.78 8.25 5.35
N GLU A 7 5.02 9.33 5.24
CA GLU A 7 5.57 10.68 5.11
C GLU A 7 6.58 10.95 6.23
N GLY A 8 7.74 11.48 5.88
CA GLY A 8 8.83 11.76 6.79
C GLY A 8 9.83 10.62 6.99
N GLU A 9 9.57 9.41 6.46
CA GLU A 9 10.46 8.25 6.61
C GLU A 9 11.21 7.91 5.31
N ARG A 10 12.16 6.96 5.43
CA ARG A 10 12.82 6.34 4.29
C ARG A 10 12.00 5.17 3.77
N ASP A 11 12.06 4.98 2.47
CA ASP A 11 11.44 3.91 1.70
C ASP A 11 12.42 3.45 0.60
N GLU A 12 11.97 2.63 -0.33
CA GLU A 12 12.74 2.14 -1.47
C GLU A 12 11.99 2.37 -2.78
N ASP A 13 12.67 2.73 -3.86
CA ASP A 13 12.07 2.76 -5.20
C ASP A 13 11.95 1.35 -5.82
N ASN A 14 11.40 1.26 -7.03
CA ASN A 14 11.19 -0.03 -7.71
C ASN A 14 12.49 -0.77 -8.09
N ALA A 15 13.65 -0.11 -7.96
CA ALA A 15 14.96 -0.71 -8.14
C ALA A 15 15.62 -1.07 -6.80
N GLY A 16 14.91 -0.96 -5.68
CA GLY A 16 15.43 -1.21 -4.33
C GLY A 16 16.38 -0.13 -3.83
N ARG A 17 16.40 1.06 -4.45
CA ARG A 17 17.27 2.17 -4.01
C ARG A 17 16.55 2.98 -2.95
N SER A 18 17.27 3.42 -1.92
CA SER A 18 16.69 4.21 -0.85
C SER A 18 16.11 5.54 -1.36
N LEU A 19 14.89 5.83 -0.92
CA LEU A 19 14.12 7.03 -1.22
C LEU A 19 13.72 7.71 0.09
N SER A 20 13.75 9.03 0.17
CA SER A 20 13.24 9.78 1.32
C SER A 20 11.87 10.38 1.01
N LEU A 21 10.88 10.11 1.85
CA LEU A 21 9.51 10.64 1.74
C LEU A 21 9.40 12.00 2.44
N THR A 22 10.33 12.89 2.10
CA THR A 22 10.49 14.22 2.69
C THR A 22 10.63 15.26 1.58
N GLY A 23 10.61 16.55 1.93
CA GLY A 23 10.91 17.66 1.01
C GLY A 23 9.82 18.72 0.99
N ASN A 24 9.90 19.62 0.01
CA ASN A 24 8.93 20.72 -0.15
C ASN A 24 7.55 20.16 -0.49
N LYS A 25 6.52 20.66 0.20
CA LYS A 25 5.13 20.22 0.08
C LYS A 25 4.43 20.88 -1.10
N THR A 26 4.70 20.39 -2.32
CA THR A 26 4.24 20.98 -3.58
C THR A 26 3.11 20.22 -4.25
N GLU A 27 2.93 18.93 -3.93
CA GLU A 27 1.89 18.10 -4.55
C GLU A 27 0.63 18.08 -3.68
N ALA A 28 -0.53 18.29 -4.31
CA ALA A 28 -1.82 18.25 -3.64
C ALA A 28 -2.43 16.84 -3.76
N MET A 29 -2.57 16.15 -2.63
CA MET A 29 -3.39 14.93 -2.55
C MET A 29 -4.86 15.33 -2.48
N LYS A 30 -5.62 15.01 -3.53
CA LYS A 30 -7.02 15.42 -3.66
C LYS A 30 -7.97 14.24 -3.54
N SER A 31 -9.13 14.47 -2.95
CA SER A 31 -10.27 13.58 -3.09
C SER A 31 -11.00 13.78 -4.42
N PRO A 32 -11.88 12.84 -4.81
CA PRO A 32 -12.61 12.92 -6.09
C PRO A 32 -13.46 14.19 -6.27
N ASP A 33 -13.88 14.82 -5.17
CA ASP A 33 -14.63 16.09 -5.15
C ASP A 33 -13.73 17.33 -5.26
N GLY A 34 -12.40 17.15 -5.34
CA GLY A 34 -11.41 18.21 -5.44
C GLY A 34 -10.91 18.74 -4.09
N THR A 35 -11.41 18.26 -2.96
CA THR A 35 -10.93 18.66 -1.63
C THR A 35 -9.47 18.24 -1.46
N ILE A 36 -8.63 19.16 -0.98
CA ILE A 36 -7.22 18.86 -0.67
C ILE A 36 -7.18 18.17 0.69
N ILE A 37 -6.75 16.91 0.70
CA ILE A 37 -6.50 16.13 1.91
C ILE A 37 -5.21 16.60 2.56
N ALA A 38 -4.14 16.74 1.76
CA ALA A 38 -2.84 17.21 2.23
C ALA A 38 -1.99 17.77 1.10
N MET A 39 -1.06 18.67 1.47
CA MET A 39 0.09 19.01 0.64
C MET A 39 1.28 18.17 1.08
N VAL A 40 1.92 17.47 0.14
CA VAL A 40 3.03 16.54 0.42
C VAL A 40 4.17 16.75 -0.57
N SER A 41 5.34 16.18 -0.28
CA SER A 41 6.45 16.20 -1.24
C SER A 41 6.13 15.33 -2.45
N LYS A 42 6.78 15.62 -3.58
CA LYS A 42 6.65 14.79 -4.78
C LYS A 42 6.95 13.31 -4.53
N SER A 43 8.03 13.01 -3.81
CA SER A 43 8.38 11.63 -3.47
C SER A 43 7.31 10.94 -2.63
N THR A 44 6.70 11.66 -1.68
CA THR A 44 5.59 11.14 -0.87
C THR A 44 4.38 10.88 -1.74
N PHE A 45 3.97 11.84 -2.58
CA PHE A 45 2.82 11.69 -3.48
C PHE A 45 2.99 10.49 -4.40
N ASP A 46 4.12 10.41 -5.10
CA ASP A 46 4.41 9.36 -6.07
C ASP A 46 4.39 7.98 -5.39
N LYS A 47 4.92 7.86 -4.15
CA LYS A 47 4.85 6.62 -3.39
C LYS A 47 3.46 6.26 -2.88
N CYS A 48 2.74 7.21 -2.31
CA CYS A 48 1.34 7.02 -1.92
C CYS A 48 0.50 6.54 -3.11
N GLN A 49 0.70 7.12 -4.28
CA GLN A 49 0.01 6.74 -5.50
C GLN A 49 0.39 5.32 -5.93
N MET A 50 1.68 5.02 -5.98
CA MET A 50 2.21 3.75 -6.47
C MET A 50 1.76 2.56 -5.62
N GLU A 51 1.85 2.68 -4.29
CA GLU A 51 1.47 1.62 -3.35
C GLU A 51 -0.05 1.53 -3.13
N GLY A 52 -0.75 2.63 -3.36
CA GLY A 52 -2.20 2.74 -3.20
C GLY A 52 -2.66 3.10 -1.79
N THR A 53 -1.77 3.05 -0.80
CA THR A 53 -2.04 3.46 0.59
C THR A 53 -0.79 4.05 1.20
N CYS A 54 -0.90 5.12 1.99
CA CYS A 54 0.20 5.65 2.77
C CYS A 54 -0.27 6.35 4.05
N LEU A 55 0.64 6.46 5.02
CA LEU A 55 0.43 7.17 6.27
C LEU A 55 1.08 8.55 6.21
N LEU A 56 0.28 9.61 6.36
CA LEU A 56 0.78 10.98 6.39
C LEU A 56 1.38 11.33 7.76
N ALA A 57 2.13 12.44 7.82
CA ALA A 57 2.85 12.85 9.01
C ALA A 57 1.93 13.14 10.22
N ASP A 58 0.69 13.56 9.95
CA ASP A 58 -0.35 13.81 10.96
C ASP A 58 -1.08 12.53 11.41
N GLY A 59 -0.75 11.37 10.83
CA GLY A 59 -1.37 10.09 11.12
C GLY A 59 -2.60 9.76 10.28
N THR A 60 -2.96 10.61 9.31
CA THR A 60 -4.00 10.36 8.32
C THR A 60 -3.60 9.19 7.42
N LEU A 61 -4.47 8.18 7.29
CA LEU A 61 -4.26 7.07 6.37
C LEU A 61 -4.96 7.39 5.04
N ALA A 62 -4.17 7.78 4.05
CA ALA A 62 -4.64 8.05 2.71
C ALA A 62 -4.62 6.74 1.89
N ASN A 63 -5.72 6.45 1.22
CA ASN A 63 -5.87 5.32 0.30
C ASN A 63 -6.28 5.86 -1.07
N LEU A 64 -5.90 5.21 -2.17
CA LEU A 64 -6.47 5.54 -3.46
C LEU A 64 -7.99 5.34 -3.44
N ALA A 65 -8.69 6.23 -4.15
CA ALA A 65 -10.10 6.10 -4.41
C ALA A 65 -10.31 5.20 -5.64
N ASN A 66 -11.40 5.39 -6.38
CA ASN A 66 -11.71 4.61 -7.59
C ASN A 66 -10.82 4.96 -8.81
N SER A 67 -9.72 5.69 -8.59
CA SER A 67 -8.77 6.17 -9.59
C SER A 67 -7.39 6.34 -8.94
N LYS A 68 -6.33 6.20 -9.75
CA LYS A 68 -4.95 6.51 -9.33
C LYS A 68 -4.70 8.00 -9.07
N ASP A 69 -5.58 8.88 -9.52
CA ASP A 69 -5.37 10.33 -9.44
C ASP A 69 -5.98 10.95 -8.17
N TYR A 70 -6.79 10.19 -7.44
CA TYR A 70 -7.52 10.66 -6.26
C TYR A 70 -7.34 9.74 -5.07
N PHE A 71 -7.38 10.34 -3.89
CA PHE A 71 -7.26 9.66 -2.61
C PHE A 71 -8.54 9.81 -1.78
N LYS A 72 -8.65 9.00 -0.74
CA LYS A 72 -9.65 9.12 0.32
C LYS A 72 -8.98 8.85 1.65
N VAL A 73 -9.53 9.43 2.71
CA VAL A 73 -9.15 9.10 4.07
C VAL A 73 -9.93 7.87 4.51
N VAL A 74 -9.25 6.88 5.05
CA VAL A 74 -9.88 5.66 5.59
C VAL A 74 -9.69 5.59 7.10
N ASP A 75 -10.71 5.06 7.80
CA ASP A 75 -10.61 4.81 9.23
C ASP A 75 -9.62 3.69 9.51
N ARG A 76 -8.53 4.02 10.19
CA ARG A 76 -7.45 3.10 10.56
C ARG A 76 -7.88 1.98 11.50
N LYS A 77 -8.96 2.16 12.26
CA LYS A 77 -9.49 1.09 13.11
C LYS A 77 -10.18 0.01 12.29
N ALA A 78 -10.90 0.42 11.24
CA ALA A 78 -11.57 -0.48 10.33
C ALA A 78 -10.61 -1.05 9.26
N MET A 79 -9.71 -0.21 8.72
CA MET A 79 -8.81 -0.49 7.60
C MET A 79 -7.35 -0.24 8.00
N PRO A 80 -6.77 -1.07 8.88
CA PRO A 80 -5.47 -0.78 9.52
C PRO A 80 -4.31 -0.64 8.53
N MET A 81 -4.37 -1.34 7.40
CA MET A 81 -3.36 -1.31 6.33
C MET A 81 -3.89 -0.71 5.02
N GLY A 82 -4.99 0.01 5.07
CA GLY A 82 -5.69 0.49 3.89
C GLY A 82 -6.81 -0.44 3.44
N GLU A 83 -7.47 -0.01 2.37
CA GLU A 83 -8.64 -0.63 1.80
C GLU A 83 -8.27 -1.27 0.47
N GLY A 84 -8.56 -2.57 0.33
CA GLY A 84 -8.37 -3.32 -0.91
C GLY A 84 -9.48 -3.11 -1.94
N SER A 85 -9.31 -3.71 -3.11
CA SER A 85 -10.20 -3.57 -4.28
C SER A 85 -11.69 -3.94 -4.07
N LYS A 86 -12.06 -4.58 -2.96
CA LYS A 86 -13.46 -4.92 -2.59
C LYS A 86 -13.92 -4.27 -1.29
N GLN A 87 -13.37 -3.10 -0.94
CA GLN A 87 -13.71 -2.38 0.29
C GLN A 87 -13.42 -3.20 1.57
N ASN A 88 -12.40 -4.05 1.50
CA ASN A 88 -11.98 -4.92 2.60
C ASN A 88 -10.73 -4.38 3.29
N PRO A 89 -10.53 -4.69 4.58
CA PRO A 89 -9.30 -4.38 5.27
C PRO A 89 -8.16 -5.23 4.74
N LEU A 90 -7.04 -4.58 4.39
CA LEU A 90 -5.79 -5.28 4.11
C LEU A 90 -5.12 -5.70 5.41
N ARG A 91 -4.38 -6.82 5.35
CA ARG A 91 -3.74 -7.46 6.49
C ARG A 91 -2.26 -7.66 6.21
N LEU A 92 -1.42 -7.15 7.11
CA LEU A 92 0.03 -7.33 7.10
C LEU A 92 0.39 -8.79 6.80
N PHE A 93 1.31 -9.01 5.87
CA PHE A 93 1.87 -10.30 5.46
C PHE A 93 0.90 -11.31 4.83
N THR A 94 -0.41 -11.08 4.83
CA THR A 94 -1.40 -12.09 4.40
C THR A 94 -2.27 -11.65 3.23
N SER A 95 -2.44 -10.34 3.02
CA SER A 95 -3.09 -9.79 1.83
C SER A 95 -2.07 -9.56 0.70
N VAL A 96 -2.46 -9.89 -0.53
CA VAL A 96 -1.67 -9.57 -1.74
C VAL A 96 -2.53 -8.90 -2.80
N ALA A 97 -1.90 -8.03 -3.58
CA ALA A 97 -2.48 -7.50 -4.80
C ALA A 97 -2.13 -8.40 -5.99
N SER A 98 -3.11 -8.72 -6.83
CA SER A 98 -2.91 -9.43 -8.10
C SER A 98 -3.92 -8.97 -9.14
N ASN A 99 -3.46 -8.81 -10.38
CA ASN A 99 -4.32 -8.54 -11.54
C ASN A 99 -4.68 -9.80 -12.33
N ASP A 100 -4.01 -10.93 -12.02
CA ASP A 100 -4.11 -12.18 -12.79
C ASP A 100 -4.94 -13.25 -12.07
N LEU A 101 -4.97 -13.20 -10.74
CA LEU A 101 -5.66 -14.19 -9.93
C LEU A 101 -7.02 -13.68 -9.47
N PRO A 102 -8.04 -14.55 -9.41
CA PRO A 102 -9.34 -14.17 -8.86
C PRO A 102 -9.21 -13.67 -7.42
N TYR A 103 -10.00 -12.64 -7.08
CA TYR A 103 -10.14 -12.19 -5.70
C TYR A 103 -10.52 -13.36 -4.79
N GLY A 104 -9.92 -13.42 -3.61
CA GLY A 104 -10.12 -14.50 -2.66
C GLY A 104 -9.42 -15.81 -3.03
N THR A 105 -8.53 -15.82 -4.02
CA THR A 105 -7.65 -16.97 -4.24
C THR A 105 -6.63 -17.03 -3.10
N THR A 106 -6.46 -18.20 -2.50
CA THR A 106 -5.36 -18.47 -1.55
C THR A 106 -4.21 -19.09 -2.33
N ILE A 107 -3.02 -18.53 -2.18
CA ILE A 107 -1.79 -19.00 -2.83
C ILE A 107 -0.69 -19.23 -1.80
N VAL A 108 0.28 -20.05 -2.16
CA VAL A 108 1.49 -20.27 -1.37
C VAL A 108 2.67 -19.61 -2.07
N VAL A 109 3.31 -18.66 -1.39
CA VAL A 109 4.55 -18.01 -1.83
C VAL A 109 5.71 -18.67 -1.10
N SER A 110 6.54 -19.42 -1.83
CA SER A 110 7.64 -20.22 -1.29
C SER A 110 8.64 -19.37 -0.51
N GLU A 111 8.90 -18.15 -0.97
CA GLU A 111 9.84 -17.17 -0.40
C GLU A 111 9.37 -16.64 0.96
N LEU A 112 8.06 -16.71 1.23
CA LEU A 112 7.48 -16.35 2.52
C LEU A 112 7.40 -17.53 3.49
N LYS A 113 7.54 -18.77 3.02
CA LYS A 113 7.49 -19.94 3.89
C LYS A 113 8.70 -19.94 4.82
N ASN A 114 8.45 -20.19 6.10
CA ASN A 114 9.44 -20.19 7.18
C ASN A 114 10.11 -18.83 7.44
N ARG A 115 9.59 -17.73 6.88
CA ARG A 115 10.09 -16.39 7.20
C ARG A 115 9.65 -15.98 8.60
N ARG A 116 10.60 -15.51 9.41
CA ARG A 116 10.33 -14.97 10.73
C ARG A 116 9.80 -13.54 10.60
N LEU A 117 8.61 -13.29 11.13
CA LEU A 117 7.96 -11.99 11.16
C LEU A 117 8.45 -11.15 12.34
N PRO A 118 8.28 -9.82 12.32
CA PRO A 118 8.70 -8.95 13.44
C PRO A 118 8.05 -9.28 14.78
N ASN A 119 6.84 -9.83 14.76
CA ASN A 119 6.15 -10.29 15.97
C ASN A 119 6.65 -11.66 16.48
N GLY A 120 7.74 -12.18 15.93
CA GLY A 120 8.35 -13.46 16.31
C GLY A 120 7.66 -14.70 15.73
N LYS A 121 6.50 -14.56 15.07
CA LYS A 121 5.81 -15.68 14.41
C LYS A 121 6.55 -16.09 13.14
N ILE A 122 6.27 -17.31 12.67
CA ILE A 122 6.79 -17.85 11.42
C ILE A 122 5.67 -17.85 10.39
N HIS A 123 5.93 -17.24 9.23
CA HIS A 123 4.99 -17.20 8.12
C HIS A 123 4.97 -18.57 7.41
N ASN A 124 3.77 -19.10 7.13
CA ASN A 124 3.61 -20.43 6.53
C ASN A 124 3.60 -20.42 4.99
N GLY A 125 3.70 -19.24 4.39
CA GLY A 125 3.71 -19.02 2.94
C GLY A 125 2.34 -18.70 2.36
N CYS A 126 1.24 -18.90 3.11
CA CYS A 126 -0.10 -18.67 2.61
C CYS A 126 -0.44 -17.18 2.60
N VAL A 127 -0.93 -16.69 1.47
CA VAL A 127 -1.47 -15.34 1.30
C VAL A 127 -2.76 -15.39 0.49
N ARG A 128 -3.57 -14.33 0.57
CA ARG A 128 -4.88 -14.23 -0.07
C ARG A 128 -4.96 -13.01 -0.97
N VAL A 129 -5.44 -13.21 -2.19
CA VAL A 129 -5.67 -12.12 -3.16
C VAL A 129 -6.82 -11.27 -2.66
N GLU A 130 -6.51 -10.06 -2.22
CA GLU A 130 -7.47 -9.16 -1.57
C GLU A 130 -7.39 -7.73 -2.12
N ASP A 131 -6.55 -7.52 -3.14
CA ASP A 131 -6.36 -6.24 -3.79
C ASP A 131 -5.97 -6.40 -5.27
N GLY A 132 -6.02 -5.30 -6.02
CA GLY A 132 -5.49 -5.17 -7.38
C GLY A 132 -4.54 -3.97 -7.47
N GLY A 133 -3.79 -3.84 -8.56
CA GLY A 133 -2.83 -2.75 -8.71
C GLY A 133 -2.91 -2.07 -10.07
N TRP A 134 -2.92 -0.74 -10.07
CA TRP A 134 -2.80 0.04 -11.30
C TRP A 134 -1.34 0.21 -11.75
N SER A 135 -0.39 0.14 -10.80
CA SER A 135 1.03 0.41 -10.99
C SER A 135 1.81 -0.77 -11.59
N PHE A 136 1.15 -1.92 -11.78
CA PHE A 136 1.71 -3.10 -12.44
C PHE A 136 0.68 -3.76 -13.37
N GLY A 137 1.15 -4.45 -14.41
CA GLY A 137 0.30 -5.14 -15.39
C GLY A 137 -0.15 -6.53 -14.93
N GLY A 138 -0.75 -7.29 -15.85
CA GLY A 138 -0.97 -8.74 -15.69
C GLY A 138 0.12 -9.56 -16.37
N ARG A 139 0.39 -10.77 -15.84
CA ARG A 139 1.17 -11.95 -16.32
C ARG A 139 2.03 -12.58 -15.19
N PHE A 140 1.43 -12.84 -14.03
CA PHE A 140 1.99 -13.37 -12.77
C PHE A 140 2.72 -12.35 -11.88
N CYS A 141 2.14 -11.16 -11.67
CA CYS A 141 2.62 -10.21 -10.66
C CYS A 141 1.82 -10.30 -9.34
N LEU A 142 2.55 -10.44 -8.24
CA LEU A 142 2.04 -10.40 -6.87
C LEU A 142 2.79 -9.35 -6.09
N VAL A 143 2.07 -8.37 -5.55
CA VAL A 143 2.63 -7.41 -4.59
C VAL A 143 2.13 -7.78 -3.20
N ILE A 144 3.08 -8.09 -2.32
CA ILE A 144 2.77 -8.38 -0.93
C ILE A 144 2.50 -7.06 -0.22
N LYS A 145 1.29 -6.92 0.30
CA LYS A 145 0.93 -5.79 1.15
C LYS A 145 1.51 -6.11 2.51
N PHE A 146 2.67 -5.51 2.78
CA PHE A 146 3.35 -5.77 4.02
C PHE A 146 2.67 -5.11 5.18
#